data_AF-A0A0G3UJ04-F1
#
_entry.id   AF-A0A0G3UJ04-F1
#
_cell.length_a   1.000
_cell.length_b   1.000
_cell.length_c   1.000
_cell.angle_alpha   90.00
_cell.angle_beta   90.00
_cell.angle_gamma   90.00
#
_symmetry.space_group_name_H-M   'P 1'
#
loop_
_entity.id
_entity.type
_entity.pdbx_description
1 polymer ?
#
loop_
_entity_poly.entity_id
_entity_poly.type
_entity_poly.pdbx_seq_one_letter_code
_entity_poly.pdbx_strand_id
1 'polypeptide(L)' 'MSSNASRPSERARQMRDKAEELEQAAQHAMDPAERRRLTDKALRIREKSEQVNGRGSGTMDPM' A
#
# COMPACT_ATOMS: atom_id res chain seq x y z
N MET A 1 -11.45 -6.98 28.24
CA MET A 1 -11.03 -5.91 27.32
C MET A 1 -10.19 -6.55 26.22
N SER A 2 -10.77 -6.80 25.05
CA SER A 2 -10.05 -7.38 23.90
C SER A 2 -9.45 -6.24 23.08
N SER A 3 -8.14 -6.10 23.11
CA SER A 3 -7.41 -5.15 22.26
C SER A 3 -6.03 -5.72 21.93
N ASN A 4 -6.01 -6.75 21.07
CA ASN A 4 -4.78 -7.21 20.43
C ASN A 4 -4.74 -6.90 18.92
N ALA A 5 -5.53 -5.91 18.46
CA ALA A 5 -5.68 -5.54 17.05
C ALA A 5 -4.67 -4.49 16.54
N SER A 6 -3.67 -4.11 17.34
CA SER A 6 -2.87 -2.89 17.10
C SER A 6 -1.55 -3.08 16.35
N ARG A 7 -1.29 -4.21 15.69
CA ARG A 7 0.01 -4.45 15.00
C ARG A 7 -0.05 -4.64 13.47
N PRO A 8 -1.11 -5.19 12.88
CA PRO A 8 -1.27 -5.26 11.42
C PRO A 8 -1.82 -3.95 10.83
N SER A 9 -2.75 -3.33 11.54
CA SER A 9 -3.53 -2.16 11.10
C SER A 9 -2.70 -0.88 10.95
N GLU A 10 -1.77 -0.64 11.87
CA GLU A 10 -0.91 0.55 11.87
C GLU A 10 0.13 0.50 10.75
N ARG A 11 0.75 -0.67 10.53
CA ARG A 11 1.71 -0.86 9.45
C ARG A 11 1.05 -0.74 8.09
N ALA A 12 -0.14 -1.29 7.92
CA ALA A 12 -0.88 -1.13 6.69
C ALA A 12 -1.39 0.30 6.48
N ARG A 13 -1.73 1.02 7.56
CA ARG A 13 -2.07 2.45 7.48
C ARG A 13 -0.87 3.26 7.00
N GLN A 14 0.32 3.09 7.60
CA GLN A 14 1.55 3.74 7.12
C GLN A 14 1.86 3.42 5.66
N MET A 15 1.58 2.19 5.22
CA MET A 15 1.76 1.82 3.81
C MET A 15 0.75 2.51 2.89
N ARG A 16 -0.52 2.63 3.30
CA ARG A 16 -1.52 3.41 2.54
C ARG A 16 -1.15 4.89 2.46
N ASP A 17 -0.78 5.49 3.59
CA ASP A 17 -0.36 6.90 3.66
C ASP A 17 0.83 7.15 2.72
N LYS A 18 1.81 6.23 2.69
CA LYS A 18 2.95 6.31 1.77
C LYS A 18 2.60 6.10 0.30
N ALA A 19 1.58 5.31 0.00
CA ALA A 19 1.09 5.16 -1.37
C ALA A 19 0.42 6.45 -1.85
N GLU A 20 -0.38 7.10 -0.99
CA GLU A 20 -1.01 8.39 -1.29
C GLU A 20 0.03 9.50 -1.50
N GLU A 21 1.07 9.57 -0.67
CA GLU A 21 2.18 10.52 -0.88
C GLU A 21 2.87 10.32 -2.24
N LEU A 22 3.07 9.07 -2.65
CA LEU A 22 3.68 8.75 -3.94
C LEU A 22 2.75 9.08 -5.12
N GLU A 23 1.43 8.89 -4.98
CA GLU A 23 0.46 9.31 -5.99
C GLU A 23 0.39 10.83 -6.11
N GLN A 24 0.41 11.57 -4.99
CA GLN A 24 0.48 13.03 -5.01
C GLN A 24 1.77 13.52 -5.67
N ALA A 25 2.92 12.93 -5.31
CA ALA A 25 4.19 13.23 -5.97
C ALA A 25 4.13 12.92 -7.47
N ALA A 26 3.46 11.84 -7.88
CA ALA A 26 3.26 11.49 -9.28
C ALA A 26 2.40 12.54 -10.01
N GLN A 27 1.37 13.08 -9.36
CA GLN A 27 0.52 14.13 -9.93
C GLN A 27 1.28 15.44 -10.12
N HIS A 28 2.20 15.76 -9.21
CA HIS A 28 3.06 16.95 -9.30
C HIS A 28 4.29 16.74 -10.20
N ALA A 29 4.65 15.50 -10.53
CA ALA A 29 5.77 15.20 -11.40
C ALA A 29 5.50 15.67 -12.83
N MET A 30 6.40 16.52 -13.34
CA MET A 30 6.33 17.04 -14.71
C MET A 30 6.88 16.04 -15.74
N ASP A 31 7.74 15.11 -15.32
CA ASP A 31 8.27 14.05 -16.16
C ASP A 31 7.29 12.85 -16.22
N PRO A 32 6.79 12.47 -17.42
CA PRO A 32 5.94 11.30 -17.60
C PRO A 32 6.58 9.99 -17.09
N ALA A 33 7.90 9.85 -17.21
CA ALA A 33 8.62 8.66 -16.75
C ALA A 33 8.69 8.60 -15.22
N GLU A 34 8.94 9.75 -14.57
CA GLU A 34 8.93 9.88 -13.11
C GLU A 34 7.53 9.65 -12.54
N ARG A 35 6.50 10.29 -13.13
CA ARG A 35 5.10 10.06 -12.76
C ARG A 35 4.76 8.57 -12.77
N ARG A 36 5.11 7.87 -13.86
CA ARG A 36 4.82 6.44 -13.99
C ARG A 36 5.55 5.60 -12.93
N ARG A 37 6.82 5.91 -12.65
CA ARG A 37 7.57 5.22 -11.58
C ARG A 37 6.95 5.44 -10.20
N LEU A 38 6.49 6.65 -9.90
CA LEU A 38 5.87 6.99 -8.63
C LEU A 38 4.52 6.30 -8.47
N THR A 39 3.68 6.31 -9.51
CA THR A 39 2.41 5.58 -9.54
C THR A 39 2.60 4.07 -9.40
N ASP A 40 3.55 3.47 -10.14
CA ASP A 40 3.85 2.04 -10.04
C ASP A 40 4.33 1.65 -8.63
N LYS A 41 5.09 2.55 -7.97
CA LYS A 41 5.56 2.35 -6.60
C LYS A 41 4.41 2.46 -5.59
N ALA A 42 3.49 3.41 -5.76
CA ALA A 42 2.30 3.53 -4.93
C ALA A 42 1.43 2.28 -5.01
N LEU A 43 1.16 1.78 -6.22
CA LEU A 43 0.39 0.56 -6.47
C LEU A 43 0.99 -0.65 -5.75
N ARG A 44 2.31 -0.88 -5.89
CA ARG A 44 3.00 -1.98 -5.18
C ARG A 44 2.90 -1.88 -3.66
N ILE A 45 2.97 -0.67 -3.11
CA ILE A 45 2.86 -0.48 -1.66
C ILE A 45 1.44 -0.78 -1.20
N ARG A 46 0.42 -0.36 -1.95
CA ARG A 46 -0.99 -0.66 -1.64
C ARG A 46 -1.25 -2.16 -1.66
N GLU A 47 -0.83 -2.85 -2.72
CA GLU A 47 -0.95 -4.31 -2.84
C GLU A 47 -0.24 -5.04 -1.68
N LYS A 48 0.97 -4.61 -1.32
CA LYS A 48 1.70 -5.17 -0.18
C LYS A 48 1.02 -4.86 1.16
N SER A 49 0.33 -3.72 1.28
CA SER A 49 -0.43 -3.37 2.49
C SER A 49 -1.64 -4.31 2.66
N GLU A 50 -2.28 -4.68 1.55
CA GLU A 50 -3.37 -5.64 1.54
C GLU A 50 -2.88 -7.04 1.85
N GLN A 51 -1.72 -7.45 1.33
CA GLN A 51 -1.11 -8.73 1.71
C GLN A 51 -0.69 -8.77 3.19
N VAL A 52 -0.22 -7.65 3.76
CA VAL A 52 0.19 -7.56 5.18
C VAL A 52 -1.02 -7.56 6.11
N ASN A 53 -2.15 -6.95 5.71
CA ASN A 53 -3.43 -7.08 6.43
C ASN A 53 -4.08 -8.45 6.23
N GLY A 54 -4.00 -8.99 5.01
CA GLY A 54 -4.68 -10.19 4.52
C GLY A 54 -3.97 -11.50 4.86
N ARG A 55 -2.71 -11.48 5.30
CA ARG A 55 -2.02 -12.68 5.83
C ARG A 55 -2.63 -13.25 7.13
N GLY A 56 -3.74 -12.67 7.62
CA GLY A 56 -4.62 -13.28 8.61
C GLY A 56 -5.87 -13.99 8.06
N SER A 57 -6.16 -13.94 6.76
CA SER A 57 -7.37 -14.57 6.21
C SER A 57 -7.18 -14.97 4.74
N GLY A 58 -6.91 -16.26 4.53
CA GLY A 58 -7.39 -17.03 3.38
C GLY A 58 -6.77 -16.75 2.02
N THR A 59 -6.23 -17.82 1.43
CA THR A 59 -6.28 -18.11 -0.02
C THR A 59 -5.57 -17.11 -0.93
N MET A 60 -4.32 -17.35 -1.37
CA MET A 60 -4.07 -18.19 -2.55
C MET A 60 -5.23 -18.08 -3.54
N ASP A 61 -5.13 -17.16 -4.49
CA ASP A 61 -5.81 -17.32 -5.78
C ASP A 61 -5.23 -18.60 -6.43
N PRO A 62 -6.01 -19.66 -6.67
CA PRO A 62 -5.61 -20.71 -7.57
C PRO A 62 -5.90 -20.24 -8.99
N MET A 63 -4.86 -19.91 -9.76
CA MET A 63 -4.92 -20.02 -11.23
C MET A 63 -4.57 -21.45 -11.63
#